data_AF-A0A1B4PYC0-F1
#
_entry.id   AF-A0A1B4PYC0-F1
#
_cell.length_a   1.000
_cell.length_b   1.000
_cell.length_c   1.000
_cell.angle_alpha   90.00
_cell.angle_beta   90.00
_cell.angle_gamma   90.00
#
_symmetry.space_group_name_H-M   'P 1'
#
loop_
_entity.id
_entity.type
_entity.pdbx_description
1 polymer ?
#
loop_
_entity_poly.entity_id
_entity_poly.type
_entity_poly.pdbx_seq_one_letter_code
_entity_poly.pdbx_strand_id
1 'polypeptide(L)'
;MKVVFSRKGFDSQYGGMPSPILPDGRLLPLPIPSTRDSATLADLDFADASLDQLLCDLSAGKHGLQTHVHLDPDLGGRHVANLVNWRPALGQTGSAQSHLSRHGIGAGDVFLFFGWFRLTERTGGKWRFAPGAPDLHVLFGWLEVDDVLPVVTQRTEVLRRHPWIAVHPHVAAPDWYTDARNTLYIARRQSAYTRTTAVGGGRFVSMRPELQLTHPGHSRSVWSLPRWFAPDGRAPMSYHAKANRWEIREDGVILRSVAKGQEFVVDGTVYPELEAWVADLIRGNA
;
A
#
# COMPACT_ATOMS: atom_id res chain seq x y z
N MET A 1 17.75 3.67 7.59
CA MET A 1 16.50 3.18 6.99
C MET A 1 16.11 4.07 5.81
N LYS A 2 15.55 3.50 4.73
CA LYS A 2 14.81 4.22 3.68
C LYS A 2 13.32 3.90 3.78
N VAL A 3 12.49 4.82 3.31
CA VAL A 3 11.03 4.64 3.26
C VAL A 3 10.54 4.76 1.85
N VAL A 4 9.67 3.86 1.44
CA VAL A 4 9.02 3.87 0.13
C VAL A 4 7.53 4.12 0.29
N PHE A 5 7.05 5.26 -0.21
CA PHE A 5 5.62 5.46 -0.41
C PHE A 5 5.20 4.69 -1.66
N SER A 6 4.43 3.62 -1.47
CA SER A 6 4.03 2.69 -2.52
C SER A 6 2.55 2.83 -2.84
N ARG A 7 2.25 3.26 -4.06
CA ARG A 7 0.87 3.41 -4.53
C ARG A 7 0.29 2.04 -4.87
N LYS A 8 -0.84 1.70 -4.26
CA LYS A 8 -1.49 0.39 -4.39
C LYS A 8 -3.02 0.49 -4.37
N GLY A 9 -3.66 -0.60 -4.79
CA GLY A 9 -5.11 -0.77 -4.78
C GLY A 9 -5.84 -0.16 -5.96
N PHE A 10 -7.17 -0.22 -5.92
CA PHE A 10 -8.08 0.31 -6.95
C PHE A 10 -7.72 1.74 -7.35
N ASP A 11 -7.75 2.00 -8.66
CA ASP A 11 -7.60 3.31 -9.27
C ASP A 11 -8.62 3.52 -10.40
N SER A 12 -8.49 4.64 -11.14
CA SER A 12 -9.40 4.94 -12.26
C SER A 12 -9.29 3.97 -13.44
N GLN A 13 -8.14 3.32 -13.61
CA GLN A 13 -7.87 2.36 -14.68
C GLN A 13 -8.20 0.92 -14.23
N TYR A 14 -7.79 0.55 -13.02
CA TYR A 14 -7.94 -0.77 -12.44
C TYR A 14 -8.94 -0.71 -11.27
N GLY A 15 -10.12 -1.30 -11.44
CA GLY A 15 -11.21 -1.21 -10.46
C GLY A 15 -12.23 -0.12 -10.82
N GLY A 16 -11.76 1.09 -11.13
CA GLY A 16 -12.60 2.19 -11.62
C GLY A 16 -13.35 2.96 -10.54
N MET A 17 -13.01 2.78 -9.27
CA MET A 17 -13.63 3.48 -8.13
C MET A 17 -12.65 3.65 -6.96
N PRO A 18 -12.89 4.59 -6.03
CA PRO A 18 -12.11 4.67 -4.79
C PRO A 18 -12.31 3.44 -3.90
N SER A 19 -11.32 3.17 -3.06
CA SER A 19 -11.49 2.33 -1.88
C SER A 19 -12.42 3.03 -0.86
N PRO A 20 -13.36 2.30 -0.23
CA PRO A 20 -14.29 2.89 0.74
C PRO A 20 -13.61 3.33 2.04
N ILE A 21 -14.03 4.49 2.55
CA ILE A 21 -13.94 4.81 3.98
C ILE A 21 -15.37 4.71 4.53
N LEU A 22 -15.59 3.84 5.51
CA LEU A 22 -16.91 3.66 6.10
C LEU A 22 -17.28 4.83 7.03
N PRO A 23 -18.58 5.06 7.32
CA PRO A 23 -19.02 6.13 8.23
C PRO A 23 -18.43 6.06 9.64
N ASP A 24 -18.04 4.87 10.10
CA ASP A 24 -17.36 4.65 11.38
C ASP A 24 -15.83 4.86 11.31
N GLY A 25 -15.33 5.28 10.16
CA GLY A 25 -13.93 5.55 9.90
C GLY A 25 -13.13 4.35 9.38
N ARG A 26 -13.67 3.13 9.34
CA ARG A 26 -12.90 1.97 8.85
C ARG A 26 -12.43 2.16 7.41
N LEU A 27 -11.18 1.83 7.15
CA LEU A 27 -10.57 1.83 5.82
C LEU A 27 -10.72 0.46 5.16
N LEU A 28 -11.23 0.43 3.93
CA LEU A 28 -11.37 -0.80 3.14
C LEU A 28 -10.47 -0.73 1.88
N PRO A 29 -9.15 -0.91 1.99
CA PRO A 29 -8.26 -0.93 0.83
C PRO A 29 -8.62 -2.09 -0.11
N LEU A 30 -8.97 -1.78 -1.36
CA LEU A 30 -9.32 -2.80 -2.36
C LEU A 30 -8.11 -3.08 -3.27
N PRO A 31 -7.60 -4.34 -3.35
CA PRO A 31 -6.54 -4.71 -4.28
C PRO A 31 -7.04 -4.67 -5.73
N ILE A 32 -6.20 -4.38 -6.72
CA ILE A 32 -6.65 -4.23 -8.11
C ILE A 32 -7.31 -5.51 -8.65
N PRO A 33 -8.35 -5.41 -9.52
CA PRO A 33 -8.91 -6.60 -10.16
C PRO A 33 -7.89 -7.28 -11.07
N SER A 34 -7.90 -8.61 -11.07
CA SER A 34 -7.02 -9.42 -11.91
C SER A 34 -7.72 -10.70 -12.32
N THR A 35 -7.85 -10.96 -13.62
CA THR A 35 -8.42 -12.21 -14.13
C THR A 35 -7.41 -13.37 -14.15
N ARG A 36 -6.16 -13.10 -13.75
CA ARG A 36 -5.06 -14.09 -13.78
C ARG A 36 -4.76 -14.68 -12.41
N ASP A 37 -5.29 -14.07 -11.36
CA ASP A 37 -5.08 -14.48 -9.98
C ASP A 37 -6.31 -15.23 -9.45
N SER A 38 -6.08 -16.25 -8.63
CA SER A 38 -7.17 -17.06 -8.07
C SER A 38 -7.84 -16.39 -6.87
N ALA A 39 -7.13 -15.50 -6.17
CA ALA A 39 -7.66 -14.78 -5.02
C ALA A 39 -8.83 -13.88 -5.42
N THR A 40 -9.76 -13.71 -4.49
CA THR A 40 -10.97 -12.89 -4.68
C THR A 40 -11.13 -11.89 -3.53
N LEU A 41 -12.06 -10.94 -3.68
CA LEU A 41 -12.40 -10.03 -2.58
C LEU A 41 -12.97 -10.77 -1.35
N ALA A 42 -13.45 -12.01 -1.49
CA ALA A 42 -13.87 -12.86 -0.37
C ALA A 42 -12.71 -13.29 0.55
N ASP A 43 -11.47 -13.24 0.08
CA ASP A 43 -10.28 -13.66 0.81
C ASP A 43 -9.75 -12.59 1.78
N LEU A 44 -10.30 -11.36 1.71
CA LEU A 44 -9.95 -10.29 2.64
C LEU A 44 -10.44 -10.62 4.06
N ASP A 45 -9.68 -10.21 5.07
CA ASP A 45 -10.01 -10.41 6.49
C ASP A 45 -11.36 -9.79 6.87
N PHE A 46 -11.65 -8.60 6.34
CA PHE A 46 -12.90 -7.86 6.57
C PHE A 46 -14.04 -8.22 5.61
N ALA A 47 -13.93 -9.30 4.83
CA ALA A 47 -14.97 -9.69 3.88
C ALA A 47 -16.21 -10.29 4.56
N ASP A 48 -17.37 -9.68 4.38
CA ASP A 48 -18.66 -10.21 4.84
C ASP A 48 -19.80 -9.88 3.86
N ALA A 49 -21.03 -10.28 4.18
CA ALA A 49 -22.20 -9.97 3.36
C ALA A 49 -22.45 -8.45 3.23
N SER A 50 -22.00 -7.65 4.20
CA SER A 50 -22.09 -6.20 4.14
C SER A 50 -21.11 -5.64 3.11
N LEU A 51 -19.91 -6.21 3.01
CA LEU A 51 -18.92 -5.86 1.99
C LEU A 51 -19.44 -6.20 0.59
N ASP A 52 -20.07 -7.35 0.38
CA ASP A 52 -20.61 -7.73 -0.94
C ASP A 52 -21.64 -6.72 -1.46
N GLN A 53 -22.61 -6.38 -0.60
CA GLN A 53 -23.63 -5.37 -0.92
C GLN A 53 -22.99 -4.00 -1.17
N LEU A 54 -22.02 -3.60 -0.35
CA LEU A 54 -21.31 -2.34 -0.50
C LEU A 54 -20.57 -2.28 -1.84
N LEU A 55 -19.83 -3.33 -2.21
CA LEU A 55 -19.14 -3.40 -3.49
C LEU A 55 -20.11 -3.34 -4.66
N CYS A 56 -21.21 -4.10 -4.61
CA CYS A 56 -22.24 -4.09 -5.64
C CYS A 56 -22.85 -2.69 -5.82
N ASP A 57 -23.23 -2.03 -4.72
CA ASP A 57 -23.83 -0.70 -4.76
C ASP A 57 -22.87 0.36 -5.30
N LEU A 58 -21.63 0.40 -4.80
CA LEU A 58 -20.63 1.41 -5.19
C LEU A 58 -20.14 1.23 -6.63
N SER A 59 -20.15 0.00 -7.14
CA SER A 59 -19.64 -0.35 -8.46
C SER A 59 -20.73 -0.54 -9.52
N ALA A 60 -21.99 -0.27 -9.19
CA ALA A 60 -23.15 -0.54 -10.04
C ALA A 60 -23.19 -2.02 -10.53
N GLY A 61 -22.89 -2.95 -9.63
CA GLY A 61 -22.91 -4.40 -9.87
C GLY A 61 -21.67 -4.95 -10.58
N LYS A 62 -20.65 -4.14 -10.84
CA LYS A 62 -19.41 -4.59 -11.53
C LYS A 62 -18.52 -5.45 -10.64
N HIS A 63 -18.50 -5.18 -9.34
CA HIS A 63 -17.66 -5.86 -8.36
C HIS A 63 -18.50 -6.44 -7.22
N GLY A 64 -18.06 -7.59 -6.71
CA GLY A 64 -18.60 -8.28 -5.53
C GLY A 64 -17.53 -9.19 -4.94
N LEU A 65 -17.88 -10.02 -3.95
CA LEU A 65 -16.91 -10.88 -3.27
C LEU A 65 -16.21 -11.88 -4.21
N GLN A 66 -16.85 -12.28 -5.31
CA GLN A 66 -16.29 -13.19 -6.30
C GLN A 66 -15.38 -12.50 -7.33
N THR A 67 -15.19 -11.18 -7.24
CA THR A 67 -14.25 -10.48 -8.11
C THR A 67 -12.83 -10.93 -7.82
N HIS A 68 -12.16 -11.48 -8.84
CA HIS A 68 -10.76 -11.87 -8.76
C HIS A 68 -9.85 -10.65 -8.66
N VAL A 69 -8.83 -10.73 -7.80
CA VAL A 69 -7.94 -9.63 -7.45
C VAL A 69 -6.49 -10.05 -7.36
N HIS A 70 -5.61 -9.10 -7.67
CA HIS A 70 -4.19 -9.21 -7.42
C HIS A 70 -3.91 -8.79 -5.98
N LEU A 71 -3.79 -9.76 -5.07
CA LEU A 71 -3.57 -9.51 -3.66
C LEU A 71 -2.10 -9.17 -3.37
N ASP A 72 -1.71 -7.95 -3.76
CA ASP A 72 -0.37 -7.39 -3.60
C ASP A 72 -0.46 -5.89 -3.24
N PRO A 73 0.11 -5.44 -2.11
CA PRO A 73 0.82 -6.24 -1.11
C PRO A 73 -0.11 -7.23 -0.40
N ASP A 74 0.41 -8.42 -0.12
CA ASP A 74 -0.23 -9.36 0.77
C ASP A 74 0.03 -8.92 2.22
N LEU A 75 -0.95 -8.26 2.83
CA LEU A 75 -0.92 -7.81 4.22
C LEU A 75 -1.74 -8.72 5.16
N GLY A 76 -2.08 -9.93 4.69
CA GLY A 76 -2.86 -10.90 5.43
C GLY A 76 -4.33 -10.93 5.00
N GLY A 77 -5.11 -11.80 5.62
CA GLY A 77 -6.48 -12.08 5.18
C GLY A 77 -6.94 -13.44 5.65
N ARG A 78 -8.06 -13.90 5.09
CA ARG A 78 -8.55 -15.27 5.31
C ARG A 78 -7.71 -16.30 4.58
N HIS A 79 -7.11 -15.94 3.44
CA HIS A 79 -6.28 -16.84 2.64
C HIS A 79 -5.02 -17.32 3.37
N VAL A 80 -4.52 -16.56 4.34
CA VAL A 80 -3.28 -16.90 5.08
C VAL A 80 -3.51 -17.74 6.33
N ALA A 81 -4.77 -17.99 6.72
CA ALA A 81 -5.10 -18.64 7.98
C ALA A 81 -4.42 -20.01 8.17
N ASN A 82 -4.13 -20.71 7.07
CA ASN A 82 -3.50 -22.03 7.07
C ASN A 82 -2.03 -22.02 6.58
N LEU A 83 -1.44 -20.85 6.35
CA LEU A 83 -0.07 -20.73 5.84
C LEU A 83 0.93 -20.61 6.99
N VAL A 84 1.59 -21.74 7.28
CA VAL A 84 2.64 -21.80 8.31
C VAL A 84 3.79 -20.86 7.95
N ASN A 85 4.25 -20.06 8.92
CA ASN A 85 5.33 -19.08 8.77
C ASN A 85 5.07 -17.96 7.75
N TRP A 86 3.81 -17.75 7.35
CA TRP A 86 3.44 -16.62 6.50
C TRP A 86 3.88 -15.29 7.11
N ARG A 87 4.29 -14.37 6.25
CA ARG A 87 4.62 -12.98 6.58
C ARG A 87 4.09 -12.06 5.49
N PRO A 88 3.74 -10.81 5.82
CA PRO A 88 3.37 -9.83 4.82
C PRO A 88 4.43 -9.73 3.72
N ALA A 89 3.99 -9.58 2.47
CA ALA A 89 4.85 -9.56 1.31
C ALA A 89 4.39 -8.55 0.27
N LEU A 90 5.35 -8.07 -0.50
CA LEU A 90 5.12 -7.19 -1.66
C LEU A 90 5.91 -7.71 -2.85
N GLY A 91 5.25 -7.91 -3.98
CA GLY A 91 5.84 -8.22 -5.26
C GLY A 91 6.08 -7.00 -6.12
N GLN A 92 7.27 -6.92 -6.71
CA GLN A 92 7.63 -5.84 -7.62
C GLN A 92 8.37 -6.42 -8.82
N THR A 93 8.08 -5.87 -10.00
CA THR A 93 8.73 -6.26 -11.25
C THR A 93 8.95 -5.04 -12.15
N GLY A 94 9.59 -5.24 -13.30
CA GLY A 94 9.71 -4.21 -14.31
C GLY A 94 10.46 -2.96 -13.84
N SER A 95 9.98 -1.79 -14.28
CA SER A 95 10.57 -0.49 -13.96
C SER A 95 10.48 -0.14 -12.47
N ALA A 96 9.39 -0.52 -11.81
CA ALA A 96 9.22 -0.27 -10.39
C ALA A 96 10.28 -1.02 -9.57
N GLN A 97 10.55 -2.29 -9.92
CA GLN A 97 11.62 -3.02 -9.27
C GLN A 97 13.02 -2.53 -9.62
N SER A 98 13.27 -2.15 -10.88
CA SER A 98 14.54 -1.52 -11.25
C SER A 98 14.80 -0.23 -10.46
N HIS A 99 13.75 0.55 -10.16
CA HIS A 99 13.84 1.75 -9.33
C HIS A 99 14.22 1.41 -7.88
N LEU A 100 13.53 0.46 -7.26
CA LEU A 100 13.81 0.01 -5.90
C LEU A 100 15.24 -0.55 -5.76
N SER A 101 15.67 -1.38 -6.72
CA SER A 101 17.03 -1.93 -6.75
C SER A 101 18.08 -0.83 -6.90
N ARG A 102 17.86 0.18 -7.75
CA ARG A 102 18.78 1.32 -7.93
C ARG A 102 18.94 2.14 -6.65
N HIS A 103 17.88 2.27 -5.86
CA HIS A 103 17.91 2.92 -4.55
C HIS A 103 18.42 2.01 -3.43
N GLY A 104 18.76 0.76 -3.73
CA GLY A 104 19.23 -0.21 -2.75
C GLY A 104 18.20 -0.44 -1.64
N ILE A 105 16.93 -0.60 -2.01
CA ILE A 105 15.87 -0.98 -1.07
C ILE A 105 16.09 -2.43 -0.63
N GLY A 106 16.17 -2.66 0.68
CA GLY A 106 16.41 -3.97 1.26
C GLY A 106 16.07 -4.09 2.74
N ALA A 107 16.65 -5.08 3.40
CA ALA A 107 16.41 -5.35 4.82
C ALA A 107 16.61 -4.08 5.68
N GLY A 108 15.65 -3.79 6.56
CA GLY A 108 15.65 -2.60 7.40
C GLY A 108 15.04 -1.34 6.76
N ASP A 109 14.58 -1.42 5.51
CA ASP A 109 13.76 -0.37 4.89
C ASP A 109 12.26 -0.64 5.11
N VAL A 110 11.41 0.36 4.88
CA VAL A 110 9.96 0.28 5.12
C VAL A 110 9.18 0.70 3.87
N PHE A 111 8.18 -0.09 3.50
CA PHE A 111 7.13 0.36 2.59
C PHE A 111 5.96 0.92 3.40
N LEU A 112 5.46 2.08 2.99
CA LEU A 112 4.18 2.64 3.41
C LEU A 112 3.24 2.63 2.20
N PHE A 113 2.17 1.86 2.29
CA PHE A 113 1.21 1.69 1.21
C PHE A 113 0.14 2.76 1.27
N PHE A 114 -0.12 3.43 0.14
CA PHE A 114 -1.20 4.39 0.01
C PHE A 114 -2.06 4.11 -1.21
N GLY A 115 -3.34 4.48 -1.13
CA GLY A 115 -4.32 4.25 -2.20
C GLY A 115 -5.31 5.40 -2.34
N TRP A 116 -6.20 5.29 -3.32
CA TRP A 116 -7.30 6.23 -3.51
C TRP A 116 -8.50 5.83 -2.65
N PHE A 117 -8.95 6.74 -1.79
CA PHE A 117 -10.08 6.53 -0.89
C PHE A 117 -11.13 7.63 -1.01
N ARG A 118 -12.37 7.30 -0.64
CA ARG A 118 -13.46 8.27 -0.49
C ARG A 118 -14.48 7.81 0.54
N LEU A 119 -15.01 8.76 1.32
CA LEU A 119 -16.05 8.51 2.32
C LEU A 119 -17.33 7.98 1.66
N THR A 120 -17.89 6.94 2.27
CA THR A 120 -19.18 6.38 1.91
C THR A 120 -20.26 6.73 2.93
N GLU A 121 -21.50 6.64 2.50
CA GLU A 121 -22.67 6.75 3.35
C GLU A 121 -23.74 5.74 2.90
N ARG A 122 -24.68 5.45 3.79
CA ARG A 122 -25.84 4.60 3.48
C ARG A 122 -27.09 5.45 3.42
N THR A 123 -27.80 5.42 2.29
CA THR A 123 -29.03 6.19 2.08
C THR A 123 -30.06 5.32 1.36
N GLY A 124 -31.28 5.25 1.89
CA GLY A 124 -32.35 4.42 1.28
C GLY A 124 -31.98 2.93 1.19
N GLY A 125 -31.21 2.43 2.16
CA GLY A 125 -30.76 1.03 2.21
C GLY A 125 -29.53 0.71 1.35
N LYS A 126 -29.12 1.59 0.44
CA LYS A 126 -27.98 1.40 -0.47
C LYS A 126 -26.75 2.19 -0.04
N TRP A 127 -25.58 1.67 -0.35
CA TRP A 127 -24.31 2.40 -0.19
C TRP A 127 -24.08 3.35 -1.37
N ARG A 128 -23.48 4.50 -1.09
CA ARG A 128 -22.94 5.42 -2.09
C ARG A 128 -21.72 6.14 -1.56
N PHE A 129 -20.89 6.68 -2.44
CA PHE A 129 -19.90 7.68 -2.02
C PHE A 129 -20.64 8.95 -1.57
N ALA A 130 -20.24 9.50 -0.42
CA ALA A 130 -20.86 10.68 0.14
C ALA A 130 -20.74 11.86 -0.84
N PRO A 131 -21.86 12.55 -1.16
CA PRO A 131 -21.83 13.76 -1.98
C PRO A 131 -20.90 14.81 -1.38
N GLY A 132 -20.03 15.40 -2.19
CA GLY A 132 -19.06 16.41 -1.73
C GLY A 132 -17.85 15.88 -0.95
N ALA A 133 -17.82 14.59 -0.56
CA ALA A 133 -16.63 14.02 0.06
C ALA A 133 -15.44 14.02 -0.92
N PRO A 134 -14.24 14.44 -0.48
CA PRO A 134 -13.08 14.53 -1.35
C PRO A 134 -12.51 13.15 -1.70
N ASP A 135 -11.81 13.09 -2.83
CA ASP A 135 -10.92 11.99 -3.16
C ASP A 135 -9.60 12.14 -2.39
N LEU A 136 -9.23 11.10 -1.64
CA LEU A 136 -8.08 11.13 -0.75
C LEU A 136 -7.01 10.14 -1.21
N HIS A 137 -5.74 10.51 -1.07
CA HIS A 137 -4.66 9.56 -0.91
C HIS A 137 -4.48 9.32 0.59
N VAL A 138 -4.60 8.06 0.99
CA VAL A 138 -4.54 7.65 2.41
C VAL A 138 -3.56 6.49 2.54
N LEU A 139 -2.71 6.56 3.56
CA LEU A 139 -1.86 5.46 3.99
C LEU A 139 -2.74 4.38 4.62
N PHE A 140 -2.68 3.16 4.10
CA PHE A 140 -3.54 2.06 4.54
C PHE A 140 -2.78 0.87 5.10
N GLY A 141 -1.46 0.84 5.00
CA GLY A 141 -0.65 -0.24 5.55
C GLY A 141 0.84 -0.01 5.45
N TRP A 142 1.61 -0.92 6.01
CA TRP A 142 3.07 -0.88 6.00
C TRP A 142 3.69 -2.28 5.88
N LEU A 143 4.97 -2.33 5.49
CA LEU A 143 5.80 -3.52 5.48
C LEU A 143 7.25 -3.14 5.83
N GLU A 144 7.77 -3.69 6.92
CA GLU A 144 9.15 -3.59 7.37
C GLU A 144 9.97 -4.71 6.72
N VAL A 145 10.85 -4.36 5.78
CA VAL A 145 11.56 -5.33 4.97
C VAL A 145 12.60 -6.10 5.79
N ASP A 146 12.64 -7.41 5.59
CA ASP A 146 13.62 -8.34 6.18
C ASP A 146 14.36 -9.11 5.09
N ASP A 147 13.63 -9.63 4.10
CA ASP A 147 14.20 -10.37 2.98
C ASP A 147 13.80 -9.75 1.64
N VAL A 148 14.71 -9.83 0.66
CA VAL A 148 14.46 -9.49 -0.75
C VAL A 148 14.76 -10.72 -1.59
N LEU A 149 13.72 -11.29 -2.21
CA LEU A 149 13.78 -12.58 -2.88
C LEU A 149 13.58 -12.42 -4.39
N PRO A 150 14.61 -12.63 -5.22
CA PRO A 150 14.43 -12.67 -6.68
C PRO A 150 13.74 -13.99 -7.08
N VAL A 151 12.43 -13.96 -7.28
CA VAL A 151 11.59 -15.18 -7.36
C VAL A 151 11.62 -15.89 -8.70
N VAL A 152 12.19 -15.28 -9.73
CA VAL A 152 12.40 -15.91 -11.04
C VAL A 152 13.79 -16.54 -11.11
N THR A 153 14.85 -15.76 -10.89
CA THR A 153 16.23 -16.24 -11.05
C THR A 153 16.68 -17.20 -9.96
N GLN A 154 16.02 -17.20 -8.79
CA GLN A 154 16.35 -18.08 -7.66
C GLN A 154 15.15 -18.92 -7.19
N ARG A 155 14.16 -19.16 -8.07
CA ARG A 155 12.85 -19.76 -7.73
C ARG A 155 12.93 -20.98 -6.82
N THR A 156 13.73 -21.99 -7.19
CA THR A 156 13.84 -23.25 -6.44
C THR A 156 14.32 -23.01 -5.02
N GLU A 157 15.33 -22.16 -4.83
CA GLU A 157 15.89 -21.88 -3.52
C GLU A 157 14.93 -21.05 -2.66
N VAL A 158 14.30 -20.01 -3.23
CA VAL A 158 13.37 -19.17 -2.47
C VAL A 158 12.12 -19.94 -2.01
N LEU A 159 11.58 -20.83 -2.86
CA LEU A 159 10.45 -21.69 -2.50
C LEU A 159 10.84 -22.74 -1.45
N ARG A 160 12.07 -23.25 -1.50
CA ARG A 160 12.58 -24.17 -0.47
C ARG A 160 12.67 -23.48 0.90
N ARG A 161 13.16 -22.23 0.95
CA ARG A 161 13.30 -21.46 2.20
C ARG A 161 11.98 -20.88 2.71
N HIS A 162 11.07 -20.52 1.81
CA HIS A 162 9.79 -19.88 2.14
C HIS A 162 8.62 -20.55 1.40
N PRO A 163 8.25 -21.82 1.70
CA PRO A 163 7.24 -22.56 0.93
C PRO A 163 5.89 -21.84 0.79
N TRP A 164 5.49 -21.06 1.80
CA TRP A 164 4.24 -20.30 1.81
C TRP A 164 4.16 -19.25 0.70
N ILE A 165 5.26 -18.78 0.11
CA ILE A 165 5.21 -17.80 -0.99
C ILE A 165 4.63 -18.40 -2.28
N ALA A 166 4.49 -19.74 -2.35
CA ALA A 166 3.96 -20.42 -3.53
C ALA A 166 2.55 -19.93 -3.95
N VAL A 167 1.77 -19.42 -2.99
CA VAL A 167 0.42 -18.89 -3.24
C VAL A 167 0.40 -17.37 -3.51
N HIS A 168 1.53 -16.68 -3.38
CA HIS A 168 1.61 -15.24 -3.64
C HIS A 168 1.45 -14.99 -5.15
N PRO A 169 0.69 -13.96 -5.58
CA PRO A 169 0.41 -13.68 -7.01
C PRO A 169 1.64 -13.69 -7.92
N HIS A 170 2.73 -13.07 -7.47
CA HIS A 170 4.02 -13.02 -8.17
C HIS A 170 4.76 -14.36 -8.31
N VAL A 171 4.30 -15.43 -7.67
CA VAL A 171 4.95 -16.75 -7.63
C VAL A 171 4.04 -17.86 -8.13
N ALA A 172 2.74 -17.78 -7.83
CA ALA A 172 1.74 -18.81 -8.12
C ALA A 172 1.58 -19.08 -9.63
N ALA A 173 1.81 -18.07 -10.46
CA ALA A 173 1.65 -18.12 -11.91
C ALA A 173 3.01 -17.90 -12.63
N PRO A 174 3.95 -18.86 -12.58
CA PRO A 174 5.31 -18.68 -13.10
C PRO A 174 5.37 -18.37 -14.60
N ASP A 175 4.42 -18.89 -15.39
CA ASP A 175 4.36 -18.64 -16.84
C ASP A 175 3.98 -17.20 -17.19
N TRP A 176 3.37 -16.47 -16.25
CA TRP A 176 2.93 -15.08 -16.42
C TRP A 176 3.92 -14.07 -15.85
N TYR A 177 4.66 -14.47 -14.81
CA TYR A 177 5.65 -13.62 -14.13
C TYR A 177 7.09 -14.09 -14.43
N THR A 178 7.48 -13.97 -15.70
CA THR A 178 8.78 -14.45 -16.22
C THR A 178 9.89 -13.40 -16.21
N ASP A 179 9.59 -12.13 -15.90
CA ASP A 179 10.61 -11.08 -15.81
C ASP A 179 11.63 -11.44 -14.72
N ALA A 180 12.91 -11.55 -15.09
CA ALA A 180 14.00 -11.87 -14.18
C ALA A 180 14.10 -10.90 -12.99
N ARG A 181 13.53 -9.69 -13.11
CA ARG A 181 13.45 -8.70 -12.04
C ARG A 181 12.32 -8.98 -11.06
N ASN A 182 11.39 -9.89 -11.32
CA ASN A 182 10.31 -10.18 -10.41
C ASN A 182 10.86 -10.58 -9.01
N THR A 183 10.56 -9.75 -8.02
CA THR A 183 11.17 -9.78 -6.69
C THR A 183 10.07 -9.68 -5.63
N LEU A 184 10.16 -10.49 -4.58
CA LEU A 184 9.36 -10.34 -3.37
C LEU A 184 10.15 -9.64 -2.26
N TYR A 185 9.55 -8.64 -1.64
CA TYR A 185 9.98 -8.06 -0.37
C TYR A 185 9.15 -8.70 0.74
N ILE A 186 9.80 -9.29 1.74
CA ILE A 186 9.12 -9.98 2.83
C ILE A 186 9.32 -9.22 4.13
N ALA A 187 8.25 -9.12 4.91
CA ALA A 187 8.23 -8.48 6.20
C ALA A 187 9.13 -9.17 7.25
N ARG A 188 9.55 -8.40 8.25
CA ARG A 188 10.17 -8.93 9.48
C ARG A 188 9.27 -9.92 10.20
N ARG A 189 9.90 -10.91 10.84
CA ARG A 189 9.19 -11.88 11.70
C ARG A 189 8.54 -11.24 12.91
N GLN A 190 9.10 -10.13 13.39
CA GLN A 190 8.59 -9.32 14.50
C GLN A 190 8.70 -7.86 14.11
N SER A 191 7.63 -7.09 14.34
CA SER A 191 7.65 -5.64 14.09
C SER A 191 8.66 -4.96 15.02
N ALA A 192 9.42 -4.02 14.47
CA ALA A 192 10.28 -3.12 15.24
C ALA A 192 9.48 -1.96 15.87
N TYR A 193 8.28 -1.67 15.37
CA TYR A 193 7.56 -0.44 15.68
C TYR A 193 6.27 -0.65 16.47
N THR A 194 5.68 -1.84 16.40
CA THR A 194 4.48 -2.20 17.18
C THR A 194 4.59 -3.58 17.84
N ARG A 195 3.79 -3.80 18.88
CA ARG A 195 3.57 -5.11 19.51
C ARG A 195 2.18 -5.68 19.23
N THR A 196 1.32 -4.91 18.55
CA THR A 196 -0.06 -5.31 18.21
C THR A 196 -0.07 -6.37 17.12
N THR A 197 0.83 -6.26 16.15
CA THR A 197 1.04 -7.26 15.10
C THR A 197 2.24 -8.14 15.44
N ALA A 198 2.10 -9.45 15.24
CA ALA A 198 3.20 -10.39 15.49
C ALA A 198 4.35 -10.21 14.47
N VAL A 199 4.05 -9.70 13.28
CA VAL A 199 4.96 -9.55 12.13
C VAL A 199 5.14 -8.07 11.77
N GLY A 200 6.24 -7.76 11.08
CA GLY A 200 6.61 -6.39 10.68
C GLY A 200 5.82 -5.87 9.48
N GLY A 201 4.49 -5.97 9.50
CA GLY A 201 3.64 -5.44 8.45
C GLY A 201 2.17 -5.64 8.78
N GLY A 202 1.32 -4.81 8.21
CA GLY A 202 -0.10 -4.81 8.53
C GLY A 202 -0.87 -3.67 7.86
N ARG A 203 -2.13 -3.53 8.27
CA ARG A 203 -3.06 -2.52 7.78
C ARG A 203 -3.38 -1.51 8.87
N PHE A 204 -3.57 -0.26 8.48
CA PHE A 204 -4.22 0.73 9.33
C PHE A 204 -5.74 0.56 9.21
N VAL A 205 -6.42 0.20 10.30
CA VAL A 205 -7.81 -0.27 10.27
C VAL A 205 -8.81 0.87 10.10
N SER A 206 -8.48 2.05 10.63
CA SER A 206 -9.38 3.20 10.65
C SER A 206 -8.68 4.46 10.18
N MET A 207 -9.44 5.33 9.53
CA MET A 207 -9.01 6.64 9.06
C MET A 207 -8.61 7.51 10.24
N ARG A 208 -7.41 8.08 10.15
CA ARG A 208 -6.86 9.00 11.13
C ARG A 208 -6.23 10.18 10.37
N PRO A 209 -6.24 11.40 10.92
CA PRO A 209 -5.69 12.58 10.24
C PRO A 209 -4.25 12.38 9.77
N GLU A 210 -3.43 11.67 10.54
CA GLU A 210 -2.01 11.42 10.28
C GLU A 210 -1.77 10.46 9.10
N LEU A 211 -2.77 9.66 8.73
CA LEU A 211 -2.73 8.74 7.59
C LEU A 211 -3.11 9.43 6.27
N GLN A 212 -3.71 10.63 6.34
CA GLN A 212 -4.13 11.37 5.17
C GLN A 212 -2.93 12.06 4.51
N LEU A 213 -2.62 11.68 3.28
CA LEU A 213 -1.63 12.42 2.49
C LEU A 213 -2.26 13.66 1.89
N THR A 214 -3.48 13.59 1.35
CA THR A 214 -4.12 14.71 0.64
C THR A 214 -4.22 15.97 1.51
N HIS A 215 -3.81 17.12 0.98
CA HIS A 215 -4.06 18.42 1.61
C HIS A 215 -5.55 18.77 1.59
N PRO A 216 -6.15 19.18 2.72
CA PRO A 216 -7.56 19.55 2.79
C PRO A 216 -7.96 20.57 1.71
N GLY A 217 -9.10 20.33 1.07
CA GLY A 217 -9.64 21.20 0.01
C GLY A 217 -8.88 21.14 -1.31
N HIS A 218 -7.94 20.22 -1.50
CA HIS A 218 -7.20 20.04 -2.76
C HIS A 218 -7.45 18.65 -3.35
N SER A 219 -7.00 18.44 -4.59
CA SER A 219 -7.05 17.13 -5.23
C SER A 219 -6.08 16.15 -4.55
N ARG A 220 -6.34 14.85 -4.68
CA ARG A 220 -5.51 13.77 -4.10
C ARG A 220 -4.02 13.80 -4.48
N SER A 221 -3.64 14.52 -5.53
CA SER A 221 -2.23 14.68 -5.92
C SER A 221 -1.49 15.73 -5.12
N VAL A 222 -2.18 16.58 -4.34
CA VAL A 222 -1.56 17.55 -3.45
C VAL A 222 -1.48 16.95 -2.06
N TRP A 223 -0.28 16.76 -1.53
CA TRP A 223 -0.03 16.16 -0.23
C TRP A 223 0.38 17.19 0.82
N SER A 224 0.01 16.94 2.08
CA SER A 224 0.57 17.60 3.26
C SER A 224 1.56 16.65 3.91
N LEU A 225 2.78 17.11 4.13
CA LEU A 225 3.83 16.36 4.80
C LEU A 225 4.43 17.22 5.92
N PRO A 226 5.03 16.60 6.96
CA PRO A 226 5.79 17.33 7.96
C PRO A 226 6.84 18.26 7.35
N ARG A 227 7.09 19.40 8.01
CA ARG A 227 8.01 20.45 7.52
C ARG A 227 9.40 19.93 7.14
N TRP A 228 9.90 18.93 7.87
CA TRP A 228 11.21 18.33 7.63
C TRP A 228 11.32 17.54 6.32
N PHE A 229 10.22 17.24 5.62
CA PHE A 229 10.26 16.66 4.27
C PHE A 229 10.74 17.64 3.19
N ALA A 230 10.72 18.95 3.46
CA ALA A 230 11.19 19.93 2.49
C ALA A 230 12.64 19.64 2.08
N PRO A 231 12.96 19.68 0.77
CA PRO A 231 14.32 19.39 0.33
C PRO A 231 15.34 20.34 0.93
N ASP A 232 15.10 21.66 1.00
CA ASP A 232 16.00 22.63 1.66
C ASP A 232 17.50 22.41 1.35
N GLY A 233 17.82 22.15 0.08
CA GLY A 233 19.19 21.86 -0.40
C GLY A 233 19.61 20.38 -0.33
N ARG A 234 18.79 19.52 0.28
CA ARG A 234 18.94 18.06 0.35
C ARG A 234 18.33 17.37 -0.87
N ALA A 235 18.73 16.13 -1.09
CA ALA A 235 18.14 15.28 -2.13
C ALA A 235 16.65 15.04 -1.83
N PRO A 236 15.70 15.46 -2.70
CA PRO A 236 14.28 15.29 -2.46
C PRO A 236 13.83 13.83 -2.59
N MET A 237 12.62 13.54 -2.10
CA MET A 237 11.92 12.29 -2.40
C MET A 237 11.97 11.97 -3.91
N SER A 238 12.24 10.71 -4.25
CA SER A 238 12.45 10.31 -5.65
C SER A 238 11.28 10.72 -6.54
N TYR A 239 11.56 11.10 -7.79
CA TYR A 239 10.63 11.70 -8.77
C TYR A 239 10.13 13.12 -8.47
N HIS A 240 10.47 13.71 -7.32
CA HIS A 240 10.01 15.04 -6.90
C HIS A 240 11.14 16.08 -6.89
N ALA A 241 12.06 16.02 -7.84
CA ALA A 241 13.21 16.92 -7.90
C ALA A 241 12.89 18.40 -8.21
N LYS A 242 11.74 18.67 -8.83
CA LYS A 242 11.37 20.02 -9.26
C LYS A 242 10.91 20.87 -8.08
N ALA A 243 11.58 21.98 -7.80
CA ALA A 243 11.28 22.89 -6.69
C ALA A 243 9.83 23.38 -6.68
N ASN A 244 9.24 23.66 -7.85
CA ASN A 244 7.84 24.12 -7.98
C ASN A 244 6.78 23.11 -7.53
N ARG A 245 7.17 21.88 -7.19
CA ARG A 245 6.27 20.88 -6.57
C ARG A 245 6.17 21.06 -5.06
N TRP A 246 7.10 21.79 -4.45
CA TRP A 246 7.21 21.96 -3.01
C TRP A 246 6.80 23.37 -2.66
N GLU A 247 5.76 23.49 -1.86
CA GLU A 247 5.34 24.73 -1.23
C GLU A 247 5.63 24.60 0.27
N ILE A 248 6.66 25.31 0.70
CA ILE A 248 7.17 25.25 2.06
C ILE A 248 6.36 26.23 2.91
N ARG A 249 5.77 25.74 4.01
CA ARG A 249 5.02 26.54 4.98
C ARG A 249 5.72 26.48 6.34
N GLU A 250 5.20 27.19 7.33
CA GLU A 250 5.76 27.17 8.69
C GLU A 250 5.47 25.84 9.40
N ASP A 251 4.25 25.34 9.24
CA ASP A 251 3.69 24.15 9.90
C ASP A 251 3.86 22.85 9.10
N GLY A 252 4.38 22.92 7.88
CA GLY A 252 4.49 21.75 7.00
C GLY A 252 5.05 22.04 5.63
N VAL A 253 4.97 21.05 4.76
CA VAL A 253 5.25 21.21 3.33
C VAL A 253 4.08 20.64 2.52
N ILE A 254 3.66 21.41 1.52
CA ILE A 254 2.70 20.94 0.53
C ILE A 254 3.46 20.44 -0.68
N LEU A 255 3.21 19.19 -1.05
CA LEU A 255 3.84 18.52 -2.18
C LEU A 255 2.83 18.22 -3.29
N ARG A 256 3.10 18.68 -4.51
CA ARG A 256 2.39 18.20 -5.71
C ARG A 256 3.02 16.89 -6.19
N SER A 257 2.43 15.76 -5.77
CA SER A 257 2.89 14.41 -6.14
C SER A 257 2.78 14.14 -7.64
N VAL A 258 3.65 13.25 -8.15
CA VAL A 258 3.61 12.84 -9.55
C VAL A 258 2.48 11.83 -9.82
N ALA A 259 1.81 11.98 -10.96
CA ALA A 259 0.80 11.02 -11.40
C ALA A 259 1.42 9.68 -11.82
N LYS A 260 2.60 9.72 -12.46
CA LYS A 260 3.33 8.55 -12.95
C LYS A 260 4.44 8.16 -11.97
N GLY A 261 4.45 6.90 -11.57
CA GLY A 261 5.39 6.35 -10.59
C GLY A 261 4.64 5.63 -9.48
N GLN A 262 5.05 4.39 -9.21
CA GLN A 262 4.42 3.54 -8.20
C GLN A 262 5.11 3.66 -6.85
N GLU A 263 6.43 3.89 -6.84
CA GLU A 263 7.29 3.85 -5.65
C GLU A 263 8.02 5.19 -5.48
N PHE A 264 7.85 5.86 -4.33
CA PHE A 264 8.57 7.10 -4.00
C PHE A 264 9.49 6.90 -2.80
N VAL A 265 10.80 6.99 -3.03
CA VAL A 265 11.83 6.70 -2.04
C VAL A 265 12.29 7.95 -1.31
N VAL A 266 12.39 7.87 0.01
CA VAL A 266 13.02 8.85 0.90
C VAL A 266 14.16 8.17 1.64
N ASP A 267 15.34 8.80 1.64
CA ASP A 267 16.54 8.25 2.28
C ASP A 267 16.73 8.85 3.68
N GLY A 268 16.66 8.02 4.72
CA GLY A 268 16.81 8.47 6.11
C GLY A 268 18.23 8.96 6.45
N THR A 269 19.23 8.67 5.62
CA THR A 269 20.57 9.29 5.78
C THR A 269 20.56 10.79 5.44
N VAL A 270 19.60 11.21 4.62
CA VAL A 270 19.35 12.61 4.23
C VAL A 270 18.28 13.25 5.12
N TYR A 271 17.33 12.45 5.60
CA TYR A 271 16.21 12.86 6.46
C TYR A 271 16.21 12.05 7.77
N PRO A 272 17.02 12.43 8.77
CA PRO A 272 17.17 11.65 10.01
C PRO A 272 15.87 11.53 10.83
N GLU A 273 14.91 12.44 10.64
CA GLU A 273 13.59 12.42 11.29
C GLU A 273 12.70 11.26 10.83
N LEU A 274 13.03 10.64 9.70
CA LEU A 274 12.20 9.66 9.00
C LEU A 274 11.87 8.44 9.86
N GLU A 275 12.84 7.93 10.63
CA GLU A 275 12.64 6.73 11.45
C GLU A 275 11.69 6.96 12.62
N ALA A 276 11.86 8.07 13.34
CA ALA A 276 10.96 8.45 14.41
C ALA A 276 9.53 8.65 13.87
N TRP A 277 9.38 9.34 12.73
CA TRP A 277 8.08 9.56 12.11
C TRP A 277 7.37 8.26 11.71
N VAL A 278 8.08 7.32 11.08
CA VAL A 278 7.51 6.00 10.74
C VAL A 278 7.14 5.21 11.98
N ALA A 279 8.00 5.21 13.01
CA ALA A 279 7.74 4.50 14.25
C ALA A 279 6.47 5.02 14.95
N ASP A 280 6.30 6.34 15.02
CA ASP A 280 5.12 6.97 15.62
C ASP A 280 3.86 6.73 14.79
N LEU A 281 3.97 6.83 13.45
CA LEU A 281 2.88 6.51 12.53
C LEU A 281 2.37 5.08 12.73
N ILE A 282 3.27 4.09 12.77
CA ILE A 282 2.90 2.69 12.94
C ILE A 282 2.37 2.45 14.36
N ARG A 283 3.09 2.85 15.41
CA ARG A 283 2.69 2.62 16.79
C ARG A 283 1.33 3.23 17.13
N GLY A 284 1.01 4.39 16.56
CA GLY A 284 -0.25 5.10 16.82
C GLY A 284 -1.46 4.55 16.07
N ASN A 285 -1.27 3.72 15.03
CA ASN A 285 -2.34 3.35 14.09
C ASN A 285 -2.43 1.84 13.77
N ALA A 286 -1.45 1.03 14.20
CA ALA A 286 -1.39 -0.43 14.02
C ALA A 286 -2.21 -1.22 15.04
#